data_AF-Q5L804-F1
#
_entry.id   AF-Q5L804-F1
#
_cell.length_a   1.000
_cell.length_b   1.000
_cell.length_c   1.000
_cell.angle_alpha   90.00
_cell.angle_beta   90.00
_cell.angle_gamma   90.00
#
_symmetry.space_group_name_H-M   'P 1'
#
loop_
_entity.id
_entity.type
_entity.pdbx_description
1 polymer ?
#
loop_
_entity_poly.entity_id
_entity_poly.type
_entity_poly.pdbx_seq_one_letter_code
_entity_poly.pdbx_strand_id
1 'polypeptide(L)'
;MSRYEYASIINNDTYHIPAQLMEYEIQLFDAIESSRLKLVNDRRIGELSPNQQSKLLMVKYGVDILEEESVVTVNFIDYLTGRPIASCRGAYTTLGFSVSADIRGAIKRVAKQITETFPK
;
A
#
# COMPACT_ATOMS: atom_id res chain seq x y z
N MET A 1 5.91 14.44 7.22
CA MET A 1 4.87 13.41 7.46
C MET A 1 4.93 12.77 8.86
N SER A 2 5.75 13.27 9.79
CA SER A 2 6.06 12.61 11.08
C SER A 2 4.92 12.52 12.09
N ARG A 3 3.75 13.09 11.79
CA ARG A 3 2.55 12.98 12.64
C ARG A 3 1.84 11.64 12.51
N TYR A 4 2.02 10.95 11.38
CA TYR A 4 1.37 9.67 11.13
C TYR A 4 2.23 8.53 11.66
N GLU A 5 1.62 7.73 12.51
CA GLU A 5 2.26 6.62 13.24
C GLU A 5 1.62 5.28 12.90
N TYR A 6 0.36 5.29 12.44
CA TYR A 6 -0.41 4.08 12.19
C TYR A 6 -0.84 4.02 10.73
N ALA A 7 -0.89 2.82 10.19
CA ALA A 7 -1.48 2.54 8.88
C ALA A 7 -2.45 1.37 9.02
N SER A 8 -3.64 1.51 8.42
CA SER A 8 -4.55 0.39 8.24
C SER A 8 -4.75 0.18 6.76
N ILE A 9 -4.53 -1.05 6.35
CA ILE A 9 -4.83 -1.48 5.01
C ILE A 9 -6.32 -1.76 4.92
N ILE A 10 -7.00 -1.16 3.95
CA ILE A 10 -8.45 -1.35 3.77
C ILE A 10 -8.66 -2.24 2.59
N ASN A 11 -9.01 -3.49 2.88
CA ASN A 11 -9.50 -4.39 1.86
C ASN A 11 -10.91 -3.95 1.48
N ASN A 12 -11.04 -3.33 0.31
CA ASN A 12 -12.34 -3.12 -0.28
C ASN A 12 -12.65 -4.41 -1.05
N ASP A 13 -13.70 -5.13 -0.67
CA ASP A 13 -14.19 -6.39 -1.29
C ASP A 13 -14.43 -6.32 -2.82
N THR A 14 -14.16 -5.17 -3.44
CA THR A 14 -14.21 -4.90 -4.87
C THR A 14 -12.95 -5.32 -5.63
N TYR A 15 -11.85 -5.62 -4.93
CA TYR A 15 -10.64 -6.14 -5.57
C TYR A 15 -10.69 -7.67 -5.54
N HIS A 16 -11.23 -8.27 -6.60
CA HIS A 16 -10.93 -9.66 -6.95
C HIS A 16 -9.44 -9.72 -7.30
N ILE A 17 -8.61 -9.90 -6.27
CA ILE A 17 -7.21 -10.23 -6.39
C ILE A 17 -7.18 -11.74 -6.64
N PRO A 18 -6.98 -12.25 -7.88
CA PRO A 18 -6.83 -13.67 -8.13
C PRO A 18 -5.85 -14.31 -7.15
N ALA A 19 -6.07 -15.56 -6.74
CA ALA A 19 -5.28 -16.25 -5.71
C ALA A 19 -3.74 -16.18 -5.92
N GLN A 20 -3.31 -15.98 -7.16
CA GLN A 20 -1.92 -15.76 -7.58
C GLN A 20 -1.29 -14.45 -7.06
N LEU A 21 -2.10 -13.50 -6.60
CA LEU A 21 -1.67 -12.19 -6.11
C LEU A 21 -1.72 -12.09 -4.58
N MET A 22 -2.11 -13.14 -3.85
CA MET A 22 -2.04 -13.19 -2.38
C MET A 22 -0.61 -13.01 -1.86
N GLU A 23 0.38 -13.51 -2.60
CA GLU A 23 1.80 -13.27 -2.33
C GLU A 23 2.16 -11.79 -2.39
N TYR A 24 1.49 -11.01 -3.25
CA TYR A 24 1.77 -9.58 -3.41
C TYR A 24 1.15 -8.73 -2.32
N GLU A 25 0.01 -9.14 -1.75
CA GLU A 25 -0.50 -8.52 -0.53
C GLU A 25 0.55 -8.63 0.59
N ILE A 26 1.10 -9.82 0.83
CA ILE A 26 2.15 -10.04 1.84
C ILE A 26 3.34 -9.11 1.60
N GLN A 27 3.82 -9.00 0.35
CA GLN A 27 4.94 -8.11 0.03
C GLN A 27 4.61 -6.63 0.25
N LEU A 28 3.35 -6.21 0.03
CA LEU A 28 2.91 -4.84 0.33
C LEU A 28 2.75 -4.60 1.83
N PHE A 29 2.31 -5.60 2.60
CA PHE A 29 2.33 -5.56 4.06
C PHE A 29 3.76 -5.37 4.58
N ASP A 30 4.71 -6.18 4.09
CA ASP A 30 6.12 -6.10 4.46
C ASP A 30 6.73 -4.73 4.12
N ALA A 31 6.32 -4.14 2.99
CA ALA A 31 6.77 -2.81 2.57
C ALA A 31 6.31 -1.68 3.52
N ILE A 32 5.16 -1.84 4.18
CA ILE A 32 4.67 -0.88 5.16
C ILE A 32 5.36 -1.12 6.51
N GLU A 33 5.56 -2.38 6.92
CA GLU A 33 6.32 -2.75 8.11
C GLU A 33 7.81 -2.33 8.04
N SER A 34 8.36 -2.27 6.82
CA SER A 34 9.71 -1.74 6.61
C SER A 34 9.80 -0.22 6.80
N SER A 35 8.66 0.48 6.81
CA SER A 35 8.56 1.91 7.13
C SER A 35 8.45 2.15 8.64
N ARG A 36 8.27 3.41 9.07
CA ARG A 36 7.98 3.72 10.48
C ARG A 36 6.54 3.44 10.92
N LEU A 37 5.64 3.20 9.97
CA LEU A 37 4.21 3.08 10.25
C LEU A 37 3.93 1.75 10.92
N LYS A 38 3.13 1.77 11.98
CA LYS A 38 2.63 0.58 12.67
C LYS A 38 1.34 0.11 12.02
N LEU A 39 1.32 -1.14 11.58
CA LEU A 39 0.09 -1.71 11.02
C LEU A 39 -0.97 -1.91 12.10
N VAL A 40 -2.18 -1.46 11.81
CA VAL A 40 -3.38 -1.70 12.59
C VAL A 40 -4.36 -2.47 11.72
N ASN A 41 -4.92 -3.55 12.28
CA ASN A 41 -5.96 -4.31 11.61
C ASN A 41 -7.24 -3.47 11.49
N ASP A 42 -7.90 -3.54 10.34
CA ASP A 42 -9.12 -2.80 10.03
C ASP A 42 -10.22 -3.00 11.09
N ARG A 43 -10.39 -4.24 11.58
CA ARG A 43 -11.37 -4.60 12.63
C ARG A 43 -11.09 -3.90 13.97
N ARG A 44 -9.86 -3.46 14.20
CA ARG A 44 -9.41 -2.84 15.46
C ARG A 44 -9.28 -1.32 15.38
N ILE A 45 -9.56 -0.71 14.22
CA ILE A 45 -9.57 0.77 14.10
C ILE A 45 -10.54 1.40 15.11
N GLY A 46 -11.69 0.76 15.35
CA GLY A 46 -12.69 1.20 16.32
C GLY A 46 -12.21 1.15 17.77
N GLU A 47 -11.17 0.37 18.07
CA GLU A 47 -10.56 0.28 19.41
C GLU A 47 -9.52 1.39 19.66
N LEU A 48 -9.12 2.13 18.62
CA LEU A 48 -8.15 3.21 18.74
C LEU A 48 -8.75 4.43 19.44
N SER A 49 -7.99 5.06 20.33
CA SER A 49 -8.37 6.35 20.90
C SER A 49 -8.47 7.43 19.80
N PRO A 50 -9.24 8.52 20.00
CA PRO A 50 -9.35 9.62 19.03
C PRO A 50 -7.98 10.21 18.63
N ASN A 51 -7.03 10.27 19.57
CA ASN A 51 -5.67 10.73 19.32
C ASN A 51 -4.82 9.74 18.48
N GLN A 52 -5.14 8.44 18.53
CA GLN A 52 -4.50 7.46 17.66
C GLN A 52 -5.13 7.48 16.26
N GLN A 53 -6.46 7.62 16.18
CA GLN A 53 -7.18 7.75 14.91
C GLN A 53 -6.75 9.00 14.12
N SER A 54 -6.40 10.10 14.79
CA SER A 54 -5.86 11.30 14.13
C SER A 54 -4.47 11.12 13.51
N LYS A 55 -3.76 10.06 13.91
CA LYS A 55 -2.45 9.68 13.38
C LYS A 55 -2.51 8.47 12.43
N LEU A 56 -3.72 8.01 12.10
CA LEU A 56 -3.96 6.85 11.26
C LEU A 56 -4.04 7.24 9.78
N LEU A 57 -3.35 6.45 8.95
CA LEU A 57 -3.49 6.47 7.50
C LEU A 57 -4.28 5.25 7.04
N MET A 58 -5.27 5.46 6.19
CA MET A 58 -5.90 4.42 5.38
C MET A 58 -5.04 4.17 4.15
N VAL A 59 -4.67 2.92 3.94
CA VAL A 59 -3.86 2.49 2.80
C VAL A 59 -4.76 1.80 1.79
N LYS A 60 -4.72 2.28 0.55
CA LYS A 60 -5.43 1.70 -0.59
C LYS A 60 -4.45 1.37 -1.69
N TYR A 61 -4.46 0.13 -2.13
CA TYR A 61 -3.68 -0.33 -3.28
C TYR A 61 -4.54 -0.40 -4.54
N GLY A 62 -3.88 -0.17 -5.67
CA GLY A 62 -4.40 -0.41 -7.00
C GLY A 62 -3.34 -1.11 -7.84
N VAL A 63 -3.76 -2.08 -8.63
CA VAL A 63 -2.91 -2.79 -9.59
C VAL A 63 -3.58 -2.67 -10.94
N ASP A 64 -2.91 -1.98 -11.86
CA ASP A 64 -3.31 -1.87 -13.25
C ASP A 64 -2.37 -2.72 -14.09
N ILE A 65 -2.91 -3.76 -14.73
CA ILE A 65 -2.17 -4.64 -15.63
C ILE A 65 -2.48 -4.20 -17.05
N LEU A 66 -1.49 -3.65 -17.74
CA LEU A 66 -1.55 -3.31 -19.16
C LEU A 66 -0.77 -4.36 -19.96
N GLU A 67 -1.00 -4.43 -21.28
CA GLU A 67 -0.31 -5.39 -22.16
C GLU A 67 1.23 -5.22 -22.11
N GLU A 68 1.70 -3.99 -21.92
CA GLU A 68 3.13 -3.66 -21.96
C GLU A 68 3.76 -3.47 -20.58
N GLU A 69 3.00 -3.14 -19.54
CA GLU A 69 3.52 -2.91 -18.19
C GLU A 69 2.52 -3.22 -17.09
N SER A 70 3.04 -3.56 -15.90
CA SER A 70 2.22 -3.62 -14.69
C SER A 70 2.53 -2.42 -13.79
N VAL A 71 1.48 -1.74 -13.36
CA VAL A 71 1.55 -0.57 -12.51
C VAL A 71 0.90 -0.90 -11.17
N VAL A 72 1.65 -0.66 -10.09
CA VAL A 72 1.16 -0.78 -8.72
C VAL A 72 1.17 0.59 -8.08
N THR A 73 0.03 0.99 -7.53
CA THR A 73 -0.14 2.26 -6.83
C THR A 73 -0.58 2.02 -5.40
N VAL A 74 0.04 2.68 -4.43
CA VAL A 74 -0.34 2.64 -3.02
C VAL A 74 -0.60 4.06 -2.55
N ASN A 75 -1.85 4.32 -2.18
CA ASN A 75 -2.31 5.61 -1.71
C ASN A 75 -2.45 5.59 -0.18
N PHE A 76 -1.92 6.63 0.45
CA PHE A 76 -2.03 6.90 1.88
C PHE A 76 -3.00 8.04 2.08
N ILE A 77 -4.08 7.79 2.80
CA ILE A 77 -5.20 8.72 2.99
C ILE A 77 -5.36 8.98 4.47
N ASP A 78 -5.51 10.24 4.87
CA ASP A 78 -5.78 10.61 6.26
C ASP A 78 -7.14 10.07 6.69
N TYR A 79 -7.17 9.29 7.79
CA TYR A 79 -8.37 8.57 8.22
C TYR A 79 -9.54 9.50 8.57
N LEU A 80 -9.28 10.64 9.19
CA LEU A 80 -10.33 11.54 9.66
C LEU A 80 -10.88 12.44 8.55
N THR A 81 -10.01 12.91 7.67
CA THR A 81 -10.38 13.91 6.64
C THR A 81 -10.65 13.29 5.27
N GLY A 82 -10.25 12.03 5.06
CA GLY A 82 -10.34 11.36 3.75
C GLY A 82 -9.41 11.95 2.69
N ARG A 83 -8.48 12.85 3.07
CA ARG A 83 -7.59 13.52 2.12
C ARG A 83 -6.39 12.64 1.78
N PRO A 84 -6.00 12.54 0.49
CA PRO A 84 -4.76 11.85 0.12
C PRO A 84 -3.55 12.62 0.64
N ILE A 85 -2.64 11.90 1.29
CA ILE A 85 -1.42 12.43 1.91
C ILE A 85 -0.19 12.05 1.12
N ALA A 86 -0.17 10.84 0.56
CA ALA A 86 0.91 10.36 -0.28
C ALA A 86 0.38 9.34 -1.30
N SER A 87 1.06 9.23 -2.43
CA SER A 87 0.83 8.19 -3.43
C SER A 87 2.19 7.66 -3.87
N CYS A 88 2.41 6.36 -3.69
CA CYS A 88 3.61 5.65 -4.14
C CYS A 88 3.24 4.82 -5.36
N ARG A 89 3.90 5.07 -6.49
CA ARG A 89 3.61 4.40 -7.77
C ARG A 89 4.85 3.70 -8.31
N GLY A 90 4.76 2.40 -8.52
CA GLY A 90 5.77 1.60 -9.18
C GLY A 90 5.23 1.06 -10.49
N ALA A 91 5.98 1.24 -11.56
CA ALA A 91 5.72 0.59 -12.84
C ALA A 91 6.92 -0.27 -13.20
N TYR A 92 6.67 -1.45 -13.77
CA TYR A 92 7.72 -2.31 -14.28
C TYR A 92 7.20 -3.10 -15.48
N THR A 93 8.10 -3.35 -16.41
CA THR A 93 7.82 -4.04 -17.66
C THR A 93 8.95 -5.02 -17.96
N THR A 94 8.57 -6.23 -18.33
CA THR A 94 9.42 -7.21 -18.99
C THR A 94 9.11 -7.23 -20.48
N LEU A 95 8.41 -6.22 -21.02
CA LEU A 95 7.83 -6.15 -22.37
C LEU A 95 6.77 -7.24 -22.61
N GLY A 96 5.93 -7.52 -21.61
CA GLY A 96 4.84 -8.49 -21.71
C GLY A 96 5.27 -9.96 -21.59
N PHE A 97 6.55 -10.24 -21.32
CA PHE A 97 7.05 -11.62 -21.20
C PHE A 97 6.62 -12.29 -19.89
N SER A 98 6.48 -11.55 -18.79
CA SER A 98 6.01 -12.11 -17.51
C SER A 98 5.30 -11.07 -16.64
N VAL A 99 3.97 -11.11 -16.62
CA VAL A 99 3.12 -10.28 -15.75
C VAL A 99 3.50 -10.42 -14.27
N SER A 100 3.82 -11.63 -13.81
CA SER A 100 4.25 -11.83 -12.42
C SER A 100 5.59 -11.18 -12.09
N ALA A 101 6.54 -11.18 -13.04
CA ALA A 101 7.81 -10.47 -12.84
C ALA A 101 7.59 -8.95 -12.84
N ASP A 102 6.68 -8.47 -13.67
CA ASP A 102 6.33 -7.05 -13.78
C ASP A 102 5.70 -6.54 -12.48
N ILE A 103 4.75 -7.28 -11.93
CA ILE A 103 4.13 -6.94 -10.66
C ILE A 103 5.15 -6.93 -9.52
N ARG A 104 6.03 -7.94 -9.42
CA ARG A 104 7.10 -7.95 -8.40
C ARG A 104 8.05 -6.77 -8.54
N GLY A 105 8.44 -6.43 -9.77
CA GLY A 105 9.29 -5.27 -10.04
C GLY A 105 8.62 -3.95 -9.64
N ALA A 106 7.32 -3.81 -9.93
CA ALA A 106 6.52 -2.66 -9.55
C ALA A 106 6.38 -2.54 -8.03
N ILE A 107 6.07 -3.63 -7.32
CA ILE A 107 5.99 -3.67 -5.85
C ILE A 107 7.32 -3.26 -5.21
N LYS A 108 8.44 -3.77 -5.71
CA LYS A 108 9.77 -3.41 -5.17
C LYS A 108 10.04 -1.90 -5.29
N ARG A 109 9.60 -1.27 -6.38
CA ARG A 109 9.70 0.19 -6.55
C ARG A 109 8.77 0.94 -5.59
N VAL A 110 7.54 0.46 -5.41
CA VAL A 110 6.60 1.02 -4.43
C VAL A 110 7.18 0.92 -3.02
N ALA A 111 7.69 -0.23 -2.61
CA ALA A 111 8.25 -0.44 -1.27
C ALA A 111 9.40 0.52 -0.96
N LYS A 112 10.26 0.78 -1.95
CA LYS A 112 11.32 1.79 -1.84
C LYS A 112 10.74 3.19 -1.60
N GLN A 113 9.74 3.60 -2.39
CA GLN A 113 9.09 4.90 -2.23
C GLN A 113 8.37 5.05 -0.88
N ILE A 114 7.74 3.97 -0.38
CA ILE A 114 7.08 3.97 0.94
C ILE A 114 8.12 4.25 2.03
N THR A 115 9.27 3.56 1.99
CA THR A 115 10.34 3.73 2.98
C THR A 115 10.95 5.14 2.91
N GLU A 116 11.07 5.72 1.71
CA GLU A 116 11.54 7.11 1.53
C GLU A 116 10.51 8.15 2.03
N THR A 117 9.21 7.86 1.87
CA THR A 117 8.11 8.74 2.29
C THR A 117 7.87 8.69 3.80
N PHE A 118 8.02 7.49 4.39
CA PHE A 118 7.83 7.22 5.82
C PHE A 118 9.07 6.57 6.43
N PRO A 119 10.20 7.30 6.49
CA PRO A 119 11.44 6.76 7.04
C PRO A 119 11.29 6.47 8.54
N LYS A 120 11.95 5.40 8.98
CA LYS A 120 12.11 5.01 10.40
C LYS A 120 12.75 6.11 11.23
#